data_AF-A0ABC8CLR7-F1
#
_entry.id   AF-A0ABC8CLR7-F1
#
_cell.length_a   1.000
_cell.length_b   1.000
_cell.length_c   1.000
_cell.angle_alpha   90.00
_cell.angle_beta   90.00
_cell.angle_gamma   90.00
#
_symmetry.space_group_name_H-M   'P 1'
#
loop_
_entity.id
_entity.type
_entity.pdbx_description
1 polymer ?
#
loop_
_entity_poly.entity_id
_entity_poly.type
_entity_poly.pdbx_seq_one_letter_code
_entity_poly.pdbx_strand_id
1 'polypeptide(L)'
;MTPDSFAPDLYEHFDLDRRNTSRELGILLAAKDARLEQMGFEIGDDRRQEAQIAHTILSSPEIRATYDQGLEDQLRPTWPQLSELAAYGEWPFNVQHSFQQSNQQQYGFAPTAQAQQSPFDPFTHPNQASVPALQASPYTPAASAQERPLASTRAIMAIADIFVCSIITSPVLAFASDTSTFSASFLMGLCAILYCVGFEVVLGGTPVKKLMGYEVRDSTTGEKLSWVQSLKRQWWRAITIVPGLGSVVSFFAAIFYATSIKQENGLLGAHDKLANAEVVKKQR
;
A
#
# COMPACT_ATOMS: atom_id res chain seq x y z
N MET A 1 -7.74 -7.80 -19.40
CA MET A 1 -6.49 -8.22 -20.03
C MET A 1 -6.63 -9.69 -20.36
N THR A 2 -6.16 -10.17 -21.50
CA THR A 2 -5.99 -11.62 -21.67
C THR A 2 -4.83 -12.08 -20.80
N PRO A 3 -4.96 -13.17 -20.02
CA PRO A 3 -3.94 -13.59 -19.07
C PRO A 3 -2.58 -13.94 -19.70
N ASP A 4 -2.51 -14.16 -21.02
CA ASP A 4 -1.30 -14.62 -21.71
C ASP A 4 -0.75 -13.60 -22.73
N SER A 5 -1.22 -12.35 -22.76
CA SER A 5 -0.66 -11.37 -23.71
C SER A 5 0.69 -10.84 -23.24
N PHE A 6 1.67 -10.89 -24.15
CA PHE A 6 2.96 -10.23 -23.97
C PHE A 6 2.76 -8.73 -23.82
N ALA A 7 3.41 -8.17 -22.80
CA ALA A 7 3.45 -6.74 -22.61
C ALA A 7 4.50 -6.13 -23.55
N PRO A 8 4.15 -5.06 -24.29
CA PRO A 8 5.14 -4.27 -25.01
C PRO A 8 6.10 -3.56 -24.05
N ASP A 9 7.18 -3.00 -24.59
CA ASP A 9 8.03 -2.09 -23.85
C ASP A 9 7.20 -0.91 -23.33
N LEU A 10 7.27 -0.64 -22.02
CA LEU A 10 6.44 0.37 -21.36
C LEU A 10 6.76 1.79 -21.83
N TYR A 11 8.01 2.06 -22.21
CA TYR A 11 8.39 3.37 -22.74
C TYR A 11 7.82 3.58 -24.14
N GLU A 12 7.88 2.57 -24.99
CA GLU A 12 7.31 2.65 -26.34
C GLU A 12 5.77 2.67 -26.29
N HIS A 13 5.16 1.82 -25.47
CA HIS A 13 3.70 1.69 -25.35
C HIS A 13 3.04 2.99 -24.88
N PHE A 14 3.68 3.69 -23.94
CA PHE A 14 3.16 4.95 -23.41
C PHE A 14 3.79 6.20 -24.03
N ASP A 15 4.64 6.08 -25.06
CA ASP A 15 5.33 7.22 -25.68
C ASP A 15 6.07 8.08 -24.64
N LEU A 16 7.00 7.44 -23.91
CA LEU A 16 7.78 8.03 -22.82
C LEU A 16 9.27 8.04 -23.17
N ASP A 17 9.98 9.11 -22.77
CA ASP A 17 11.43 9.18 -22.93
C ASP A 17 12.14 8.49 -21.76
N ARG A 18 12.94 7.45 -22.07
CA ARG A 18 13.76 6.73 -21.09
C ARG A 18 14.73 7.64 -20.31
N ARG A 19 15.05 8.82 -20.82
CA ARG A 19 15.93 9.78 -20.13
C ARG A 19 15.22 10.56 -19.02
N ASN A 20 13.88 10.55 -18.99
CA ASN A 20 13.14 11.23 -17.93
C ASN A 20 13.40 10.59 -16.57
N THR A 21 13.32 11.40 -15.52
CA THR A 21 13.43 10.90 -14.15
C THR A 21 12.19 10.07 -13.78
N SER A 22 12.30 9.13 -12.84
CA SER A 22 11.14 8.33 -12.40
C SER A 22 9.99 9.21 -11.90
N ARG A 23 10.28 10.36 -11.28
CA ARG A 23 9.27 11.35 -10.90
C ARG A 23 8.54 11.93 -12.11
N GLU A 24 9.26 12.33 -13.15
CA GLU A 24 8.67 12.88 -14.39
C GLU A 24 7.82 11.82 -15.10
N LEU A 25 8.32 10.59 -15.21
CA LEU A 25 7.57 9.47 -15.79
C LEU A 25 6.29 9.19 -15.02
N GLY A 26 6.34 9.21 -13.69
CA GLY A 26 5.15 9.08 -12.83
C GLY A 26 4.11 10.16 -13.11
N ILE A 27 4.53 11.42 -13.25
CA ILE A 27 3.61 12.53 -13.59
C ILE A 27 2.97 12.32 -14.97
N LEU A 28 3.75 11.94 -15.98
CA LEU A 28 3.25 11.71 -17.34
C LEU A 28 2.26 10.55 -17.39
N LEU A 29 2.54 9.45 -16.67
CA LEU A 29 1.67 8.28 -16.59
C LEU A 29 0.38 8.59 -15.80
N ALA A 30 0.48 9.33 -14.70
CA ALA A 30 -0.71 9.79 -13.96
C ALA A 30 -1.60 10.69 -14.82
N ALA A 31 -1.01 11.58 -15.64
CA ALA A 31 -1.76 12.41 -16.57
C ALA A 31 -2.46 11.58 -17.67
N LYS A 32 -1.81 10.50 -18.16
CA LYS A 32 -2.42 9.58 -19.13
C LYS A 32 -3.58 8.79 -18.51
N ASP A 33 -3.44 8.29 -17.28
CA ASP A 33 -4.55 7.62 -16.58
C ASP A 33 -5.73 8.58 -16.33
N ALA A 34 -5.47 9.81 -15.88
CA ALA A 34 -6.51 10.83 -15.70
C ALA A 34 -7.23 11.16 -17.02
N ARG A 35 -6.54 11.14 -18.15
CA ARG A 35 -7.15 11.33 -19.47
C ARG A 35 -8.04 10.15 -19.86
N LEU A 36 -7.65 8.91 -19.54
CA LEU A 36 -8.50 7.73 -19.75
C LEU A 36 -9.79 7.84 -18.92
N GLU A 37 -9.69 8.28 -17.67
CA GLU A 37 -10.87 8.55 -16.84
C GLU A 37 -11.81 9.59 -17.46
N GLN A 38 -11.26 10.70 -17.97
CA GLN A 38 -12.05 11.74 -18.65
C GLN A 38 -12.74 11.26 -19.92
N MET A 39 -12.16 10.27 -20.61
CA MET A 39 -12.77 9.65 -21.80
C MET A 39 -13.86 8.62 -21.43
N GLY A 40 -14.14 8.41 -20.15
CA GLY A 40 -15.20 7.53 -19.66
C GLY A 40 -14.75 6.07 -19.44
N PHE A 41 -13.44 5.80 -19.42
CA PHE A 41 -12.93 4.46 -19.10
C PHE A 41 -13.02 4.19 -17.59
N GLU A 42 -13.70 3.11 -17.22
CA GLU A 42 -13.96 2.74 -15.83
C GLU A 42 -12.72 2.19 -15.11
N ILE A 43 -12.76 2.20 -13.77
CA ILE A 43 -11.76 1.59 -12.89
C ILE A 43 -11.87 0.07 -13.04
N GLY A 44 -11.08 -0.51 -13.93
CA GLY A 44 -11.16 -1.92 -14.32
C GLY A 44 -10.97 -2.16 -15.81
N ASP A 45 -11.04 -1.10 -16.62
CA ASP A 45 -10.66 -1.17 -18.03
C ASP A 45 -9.17 -1.52 -18.17
N ASP A 46 -8.86 -2.43 -19.09
CA ASP A 46 -7.51 -2.91 -19.39
C ASP A 46 -6.53 -1.75 -19.58
N ARG A 47 -6.94 -0.68 -20.27
CA ARG A 47 -6.06 0.46 -20.57
C ARG A 47 -5.67 1.23 -19.31
N ARG A 48 -6.59 1.35 -18.35
CA ARG A 48 -6.32 1.98 -17.06
C ARG A 48 -5.45 1.09 -16.18
N GLN A 49 -5.66 -0.23 -16.22
CA GLN A 49 -4.82 -1.19 -15.53
C GLN A 49 -3.38 -1.17 -16.06
N GLU A 50 -3.19 -1.16 -17.39
CA GLU A 50 -1.88 -1.02 -18.03
C GLU A 50 -1.15 0.24 -17.57
N ALA A 51 -1.86 1.39 -17.57
CA ALA A 51 -1.30 2.67 -17.15
C ALA A 51 -0.90 2.67 -15.68
N GLN A 52 -1.66 1.99 -14.80
CA GLN A 52 -1.36 1.87 -13.38
C GLN A 52 -0.18 0.96 -13.09
N ILE A 53 -0.07 -0.17 -13.80
CA ILE A 53 1.10 -1.07 -13.72
C ILE A 53 2.35 -0.31 -14.15
N ALA A 54 2.30 0.37 -15.31
CA ALA A 54 3.41 1.16 -15.82
C ALA A 54 3.80 2.29 -14.87
N HIS A 55 2.80 2.99 -14.30
CA HIS A 55 3.03 4.02 -13.30
C HIS A 55 3.78 3.45 -12.09
N THR A 56 3.36 2.31 -11.57
CA THR A 56 3.99 1.69 -10.39
C THR A 56 5.44 1.30 -10.65
N ILE A 57 5.72 0.72 -11.82
CA ILE A 57 7.07 0.31 -12.22
C ILE A 57 7.96 1.52 -12.46
N LEU A 58 7.56 2.43 -13.36
CA LEU A 58 8.42 3.51 -13.86
C LEU A 58 8.55 4.70 -12.90
N SER A 59 7.59 4.89 -11.99
CA SER A 59 7.66 5.97 -10.99
C SER A 59 8.58 5.66 -9.80
N SER A 60 8.86 4.38 -9.54
CA SER A 60 9.79 3.93 -8.51
C SER A 60 11.19 3.74 -9.10
N PRO A 61 12.24 4.46 -8.65
CA PRO A 61 13.60 4.29 -9.17
C PRO A 61 14.13 2.85 -9.04
N GLU A 62 13.78 2.16 -7.96
CA GLU A 62 14.25 0.81 -7.66
C GLU A 62 13.58 -0.23 -8.58
N ILE A 63 12.25 -0.21 -8.68
CA ILE A 63 11.50 -1.15 -9.53
C ILE A 63 11.80 -0.88 -11.01
N ARG A 64 11.95 0.41 -11.38
CA ARG A 64 12.37 0.81 -12.72
C ARG A 64 13.76 0.26 -13.05
N ALA A 65 14.71 0.27 -12.13
CA ALA A 65 16.03 -0.31 -12.38
C ALA A 65 15.94 -1.82 -12.66
N THR A 66 15.13 -2.56 -11.90
CA THR A 66 14.86 -3.98 -12.18
C THR A 66 14.19 -4.18 -13.54
N TYR A 67 13.24 -3.30 -13.89
CA TYR A 67 12.56 -3.33 -15.19
C TYR A 67 13.53 -3.06 -16.35
N ASP A 68 14.34 -2.01 -16.25
CA ASP A 68 15.33 -1.61 -17.24
C ASP A 68 16.40 -2.70 -17.42
N GLN A 69 16.84 -3.34 -16.33
CA GLN A 69 17.72 -4.51 -16.38
C GLN A 69 17.06 -5.67 -17.15
N GLY A 70 15.78 -5.92 -16.93
CA GLY A 70 15.05 -6.94 -17.68
C GLY A 70 14.94 -6.63 -19.18
N LEU A 71 14.84 -5.36 -19.56
CA LEU A 71 14.91 -4.95 -20.98
C LEU A 71 16.31 -5.19 -21.57
N GLU A 72 17.37 -4.95 -20.80
CA GLU A 72 18.75 -5.26 -21.20
C GLU A 72 18.97 -6.77 -21.38
N ASP A 73 18.40 -7.57 -20.48
CA ASP A 73 18.37 -9.05 -20.53
C ASP A 73 17.39 -9.59 -21.60
N GLN A 74 16.74 -8.68 -22.34
CA GLN A 74 15.79 -8.94 -23.41
C GLN A 74 14.63 -9.85 -23.00
N LEU A 75 14.16 -9.66 -21.78
CA LEU A 75 12.97 -10.32 -21.26
C LEU A 75 11.73 -9.89 -22.03
N ARG A 76 10.81 -10.84 -22.22
CA ARG A 76 9.48 -10.64 -22.81
C ARG A 76 8.41 -10.99 -21.78
N PRO A 77 8.11 -10.08 -20.84
CA PRO A 77 7.11 -10.34 -19.81
C PRO A 77 5.70 -10.24 -20.37
N THR A 78 4.76 -10.94 -19.74
CA THR A 78 3.32 -10.73 -19.92
C THR A 78 2.82 -9.62 -18.99
N TRP A 79 1.62 -9.08 -19.26
CA TRP A 79 1.02 -8.08 -18.36
C TRP A 79 0.85 -8.56 -16.91
N PRO A 80 0.42 -9.82 -16.64
CA PRO A 80 0.42 -10.35 -15.28
C PRO A 80 1.82 -10.39 -14.64
N GLN A 81 2.85 -10.76 -15.40
CA GLN A 81 4.23 -10.75 -14.89
C GLN A 81 4.72 -9.34 -14.57
N LEU A 82 4.31 -8.32 -15.35
CA LEU A 82 4.58 -6.92 -15.01
C LEU A 82 3.78 -6.47 -13.77
N SER A 83 2.55 -6.95 -13.59
CA SER A 83 1.80 -6.69 -12.36
C SER A 83 2.48 -7.30 -11.13
N GLU A 84 3.08 -8.48 -11.26
CA GLU A 84 3.86 -9.11 -10.19
C GLU A 84 5.15 -8.33 -9.91
N LEU A 85 5.87 -7.91 -10.96
CA LEU A 85 7.03 -7.03 -10.81
C LEU A 85 6.65 -5.72 -10.10
N ALA A 86 5.51 -5.12 -10.45
CA ALA A 86 5.01 -3.91 -9.80
C ALA A 86 4.68 -4.15 -8.31
N ALA A 87 4.22 -5.34 -7.95
CA ALA A 87 3.84 -5.70 -6.59
C ALA A 87 5.04 -6.05 -5.70
N TYR A 88 6.03 -6.76 -6.25
CA TYR A 88 7.13 -7.36 -5.48
C TYR A 88 8.50 -6.73 -5.74
N GLY A 89 8.67 -6.00 -6.86
CA GLY A 89 9.94 -5.37 -7.24
C GLY A 89 10.98 -6.33 -7.84
N GLU A 90 10.65 -7.61 -7.97
CA GLU A 90 11.50 -8.66 -8.52
C GLU A 90 10.82 -9.36 -9.70
N TRP A 91 11.61 -9.86 -10.66
CA TRP A 91 11.09 -10.64 -11.79
C TRP A 91 10.61 -12.03 -11.34
N PRO A 92 9.48 -12.54 -11.85
CA PRO A 92 9.03 -13.90 -11.56
C PRO A 92 9.95 -14.95 -12.22
N PHE A 93 9.98 -16.17 -11.65
CA PHE A 93 10.93 -17.23 -12.02
C PHE A 93 10.80 -17.80 -13.46
N ASN A 94 9.82 -17.35 -14.25
CA ASN A 94 9.47 -17.90 -15.56
C ASN A 94 9.31 -16.85 -16.68
N VAL A 95 10.04 -15.73 -16.63
CA VAL A 95 10.03 -14.75 -17.72
C VAL A 95 10.85 -15.27 -18.91
N GLN A 96 10.27 -15.20 -20.11
CA GLN A 96 10.93 -15.67 -21.33
C GLN A 96 11.93 -14.65 -21.86
N HIS A 97 13.05 -15.11 -22.42
CA HIS A 97 14.00 -14.27 -23.16
C HIS A 97 13.68 -14.24 -24.65
N SER A 98 13.99 -13.14 -25.33
CA SER A 98 13.81 -12.95 -26.77
C SER A 98 14.67 -13.89 -27.64
N PHE A 99 15.80 -14.39 -27.12
CA PHE A 99 16.66 -15.33 -27.83
C PHE A 99 16.21 -16.77 -27.60
N GLN A 100 15.54 -17.29 -28.61
CA GLN A 100 15.33 -18.71 -28.79
C GLN A 100 16.69 -19.38 -29.08
N GLN A 101 17.38 -19.88 -28.05
CA GLN A 101 18.35 -20.95 -28.27
C GLN A 101 17.60 -22.28 -28.14
N SER A 102 17.07 -22.72 -29.27
CA SER A 102 16.90 -24.14 -29.51
C SER A 102 18.24 -24.85 -29.32
N ASN A 103 18.19 -25.95 -28.56
CA ASN A 103 19.15 -27.07 -28.54
C ASN A 103 20.23 -27.06 -27.45
N GLN A 104 20.01 -27.78 -26.35
CA GLN A 104 20.95 -28.73 -25.69
C GLN A 104 20.20 -29.57 -24.63
N GLN A 105 20.48 -30.84 -24.35
CA GLN A 105 21.02 -31.97 -25.09
C GLN A 105 20.71 -33.19 -24.20
N GLN A 106 20.11 -34.22 -24.80
CA GLN A 106 19.96 -35.55 -24.22
C GLN A 106 21.32 -36.28 -24.28
N TYR A 107 21.96 -36.58 -23.14
CA TYR A 107 22.97 -37.64 -22.87
C TYR A 107 23.50 -37.38 -21.43
N GLY A 108 23.65 -38.33 -20.50
CA GLY A 108 23.52 -39.77 -20.54
C GLY A 108 23.54 -40.38 -19.13
N PHE A 109 23.21 -41.67 -19.08
CA PHE A 109 23.23 -42.55 -17.91
C PHE A 109 24.62 -42.70 -17.28
N ALA A 110 24.67 -42.79 -15.95
CA ALA A 110 25.60 -43.63 -15.19
C ALA A 110 24.98 -43.98 -13.80
N PRO A 111 25.37 -45.11 -13.17
CA PRO A 111 24.40 -46.02 -12.55
C PRO A 111 24.33 -46.04 -11.01
N THR A 112 23.20 -46.61 -10.53
CA THR A 112 22.96 -47.36 -9.28
C THR A 112 23.13 -46.68 -7.91
N ALA A 113 21.98 -46.46 -7.25
CA ALA A 113 21.75 -46.93 -5.89
C ALA A 113 20.33 -47.52 -5.82
N GLN A 114 20.23 -48.81 -5.50
CA GLN A 114 18.99 -49.57 -5.41
C GLN A 114 18.09 -49.01 -4.31
N ALA A 115 16.88 -48.56 -4.66
CA ALA A 115 15.79 -48.41 -3.71
C ALA A 115 14.81 -49.57 -3.92
N GLN A 116 14.74 -50.41 -2.90
CA GLN A 116 13.93 -51.61 -2.79
C GLN A 116 12.45 -51.28 -2.98
N GLN A 117 11.81 -51.85 -4.01
CA GLN A 117 10.36 -51.77 -4.20
C GLN A 117 9.66 -52.52 -3.05
N SER A 118 8.84 -51.80 -2.29
CA SER A 118 7.84 -52.39 -1.39
C SER A 118 6.53 -52.58 -2.15
N PRO A 119 5.74 -53.64 -1.89
CA PRO A 119 4.51 -53.92 -2.63
C PRO A 119 3.46 -52.81 -2.46
N PHE A 120 2.84 -52.43 -3.57
CA PHE A 120 1.74 -51.47 -3.62
C PHE A 120 0.45 -52.12 -3.10
N ASP A 121 -0.12 -51.57 -2.02
CA ASP A 121 -1.38 -52.02 -1.42
C ASP A 121 -2.51 -51.03 -1.83
N PRO A 122 -3.48 -51.43 -2.69
CA PRO A 122 -4.38 -50.51 -3.37
C PRO A 122 -5.59 -50.00 -2.55
N PHE A 123 -5.57 -50.06 -1.20
CA PHE A 123 -6.74 -49.72 -0.37
C PHE A 123 -6.49 -48.73 0.78
N THR A 124 -5.45 -47.90 0.75
CA THR A 124 -5.27 -46.82 1.75
C THR A 124 -5.70 -45.45 1.23
N HIS A 125 -6.59 -44.79 2.00
CA HIS A 125 -7.11 -43.44 1.75
C HIS A 125 -6.01 -42.36 1.83
N PRO A 126 -6.08 -41.25 1.07
CA PRO A 126 -5.00 -40.27 1.01
C PRO A 126 -4.98 -39.41 2.26
N ASN A 127 -3.95 -39.58 3.09
CA ASN A 127 -3.64 -38.65 4.18
C ASN A 127 -2.27 -38.01 3.94
N GLN A 128 -2.31 -36.68 3.77
CA GLN A 128 -1.26 -35.67 3.89
C GLN A 128 0.20 -36.13 3.77
N ALA A 129 0.81 -35.83 2.61
CA ALA A 129 2.24 -35.90 2.42
C ALA A 129 2.96 -34.86 3.30
N SER A 130 3.88 -35.36 4.12
CA SER A 130 4.80 -34.64 4.98
C SER A 130 5.85 -33.87 4.18
N VAL A 131 5.93 -32.56 4.40
CA VAL A 131 7.02 -31.67 3.94
C VAL A 131 8.26 -31.79 4.86
N PRO A 132 9.49 -31.51 4.36
CA PRO A 132 10.74 -31.72 5.11
C PRO A 132 10.88 -30.73 6.28
N ALA A 133 11.39 -31.23 7.41
CA ALA A 133 11.62 -30.46 8.63
C ALA A 133 12.74 -29.41 8.44
N LEU A 134 12.35 -28.15 8.36
CA LEU A 134 13.25 -27.01 8.63
C LEU A 134 13.45 -26.92 10.16
N GLN A 135 14.71 -26.76 10.57
CA GLN A 135 15.09 -26.56 11.98
C GLN A 135 14.22 -25.48 12.62
N ALA A 136 13.46 -25.89 13.64
CA ALA A 136 12.61 -25.02 14.41
C ALA A 136 13.45 -24.01 15.20
N SER A 137 13.54 -22.78 14.71
CA SER A 137 13.64 -21.62 15.60
C SER A 137 12.49 -21.70 16.61
N PRO A 138 12.71 -21.40 17.90
CA PRO A 138 11.64 -21.43 18.89
C PRO A 138 10.50 -20.54 18.42
N TYR A 139 9.39 -21.20 18.09
CA TYR A 139 8.13 -20.60 17.70
C TYR A 139 7.66 -19.73 18.86
N THR A 140 7.96 -18.44 18.79
CA THR A 140 7.13 -17.46 19.46
C THR A 140 5.79 -17.53 18.72
N PRO A 141 4.66 -17.76 19.41
CA PRO A 141 3.37 -17.73 18.75
C PRO A 141 3.27 -16.39 18.03
N ALA A 142 3.16 -16.42 16.70
CA ALA A 142 2.94 -15.24 15.91
C ALA A 142 1.71 -14.56 16.49
N ALA A 143 1.92 -13.42 17.17
CA ALA A 143 0.85 -12.53 17.56
C ALA A 143 0.00 -12.37 16.30
N SER A 144 -1.25 -12.86 16.35
CA SER A 144 -2.27 -12.78 15.31
C SER A 144 -1.93 -11.65 14.34
N ALA A 145 -1.48 -11.96 13.11
CA ALA A 145 -0.95 -10.96 12.19
C ALA A 145 -1.99 -9.85 12.03
N GLN A 146 -1.77 -8.73 12.72
CA GLN A 146 -2.75 -7.65 12.80
C GLN A 146 -2.86 -7.04 11.40
N GLU A 147 -4.03 -7.14 10.77
CA GLU A 147 -4.23 -6.63 9.42
C GLU A 147 -4.21 -5.09 9.47
N ARG A 148 -3.07 -4.50 9.14
CA ARG A 148 -2.85 -3.05 9.14
C ARG A 148 -3.16 -2.47 7.75
N PRO A 149 -3.83 -1.31 7.66
CA PRO A 149 -4.18 -0.71 6.38
C PRO A 149 -2.97 -0.09 5.67
N LEU A 150 -2.98 -0.17 4.33
CA LEU A 150 -2.03 0.51 3.45
C LEU A 150 -2.11 2.03 3.61
N ALA A 151 -1.04 2.73 3.20
CA ALA A 151 -0.98 4.19 3.23
C ALA A 151 -2.14 4.85 2.48
N SER A 152 -2.50 4.33 1.31
CA SER A 152 -3.62 4.79 0.49
C SER A 152 -4.97 4.62 1.20
N THR A 153 -5.23 3.45 1.78
CA THR A 153 -6.44 3.18 2.57
C THR A 153 -6.56 4.15 3.74
N ARG A 154 -5.44 4.43 4.42
CA ARG A 154 -5.39 5.42 5.52
C ARG A 154 -5.64 6.84 5.04
N ALA A 155 -5.12 7.21 3.87
CA ALA A 155 -5.35 8.52 3.27
C ALA A 155 -6.82 8.70 2.89
N ILE A 156 -7.46 7.70 2.28
CA ILE A 156 -8.89 7.73 1.94
C ILE A 156 -9.74 7.91 3.20
N MET A 157 -9.47 7.13 4.24
CA MET A 157 -10.16 7.29 5.54
C MET A 157 -9.97 8.70 6.09
N ALA A 158 -8.74 9.23 6.05
CA ALA A 158 -8.44 10.56 6.55
C ALA A 158 -9.13 11.68 5.76
N ILE A 159 -9.23 11.56 4.44
CA ILE A 159 -9.92 12.51 3.55
C ILE A 159 -11.43 12.47 3.79
N ALA A 160 -12.02 11.27 3.83
CA ALA A 160 -13.43 11.10 4.14
C ALA A 160 -13.77 11.67 5.54
N ASP A 161 -12.90 11.48 6.53
CA ASP A 161 -13.08 12.09 7.85
C ASP A 161 -13.03 13.62 7.83
N ILE A 162 -12.31 14.26 6.90
CA ILE A 162 -12.33 15.72 6.76
C ILE A 162 -13.73 16.19 6.35
N PHE A 163 -14.40 15.49 5.42
CA PHE A 163 -15.78 15.81 5.04
C PHE A 163 -16.75 15.62 6.21
N VAL A 164 -16.64 14.49 6.93
CA VAL A 164 -17.49 14.22 8.10
C VAL A 164 -17.28 15.27 9.19
N CYS A 165 -16.02 15.60 9.48
CA CYS A 165 -15.66 16.64 10.43
C CYS A 165 -16.22 18.02 10.01
N SER A 166 -16.16 18.35 8.71
CA SER A 166 -16.67 19.63 8.18
C SER A 166 -18.19 19.72 8.32
N ILE A 167 -18.92 18.63 8.04
CA ILE A 167 -20.38 18.57 8.22
C ILE A 167 -20.74 18.80 9.69
N ILE A 168 -20.08 18.11 10.61
CA ILE A 168 -20.35 18.20 12.06
C ILE A 168 -19.97 19.58 12.63
N THR A 169 -18.90 20.18 12.13
CA THR A 169 -18.39 21.48 12.63
C THR A 169 -19.11 22.67 12.01
N SER A 170 -19.69 22.53 10.80
CA SER A 170 -20.33 23.62 10.08
C SER A 170 -21.41 24.39 10.87
N PRO A 171 -22.27 23.77 11.70
CA PRO A 171 -23.25 24.51 12.49
C PRO A 171 -22.58 25.42 13.53
N VAL A 172 -21.48 24.96 14.14
CA VAL A 172 -20.72 25.76 15.12
C VAL A 172 -20.22 27.06 14.50
N LEU A 173 -19.77 26.99 13.24
CA LEU A 173 -19.31 28.16 12.50
C LEU A 173 -20.48 29.06 12.06
N ALA A 174 -21.64 28.49 11.75
CA ALA A 174 -22.83 29.24 11.38
C ALA A 174 -23.35 30.12 12.54
N PHE A 175 -23.22 29.66 13.79
CA PHE A 175 -23.52 30.47 14.98
C PHE A 175 -22.45 31.53 15.29
N ALA A 176 -21.32 31.49 14.60
CA ALA A 176 -20.18 32.39 14.77
C ALA A 176 -20.08 33.40 13.61
N SER A 177 -21.22 33.82 13.03
CA SER A 177 -21.32 34.56 11.76
C SER A 177 -20.53 35.88 11.68
N ASP A 178 -20.28 36.54 12.82
CA ASP A 178 -19.54 37.82 12.88
C ASP A 178 -18.05 37.64 13.23
N THR A 179 -17.56 36.41 13.16
CA THR A 179 -16.19 36.06 13.54
C THR A 179 -15.19 36.41 12.45
N SER A 180 -14.06 37.03 12.82
CA SER A 180 -12.99 37.32 11.87
C SER A 180 -12.42 36.04 11.24
N THR A 181 -11.92 36.11 10.01
CA THR A 181 -11.34 34.95 9.29
C THR A 181 -10.29 34.20 10.12
N PHE A 182 -9.50 34.94 10.90
CA PHE A 182 -8.52 34.40 11.83
C PHE A 182 -9.18 33.53 12.91
N SER A 183 -10.20 34.06 13.59
CA SER A 183 -10.90 33.39 14.66
C SER A 183 -11.76 32.22 14.16
N ALA A 184 -12.31 32.33 12.95
CA ALA A 184 -13.03 31.25 12.28
C ALA A 184 -12.09 30.07 11.96
N SER A 185 -10.87 30.37 11.49
CA SER A 185 -9.83 29.37 11.20
C SER A 185 -9.33 28.70 12.48
N PHE A 186 -9.13 29.47 13.55
CA PHE A 186 -8.79 28.93 14.87
C PHE A 186 -9.89 27.99 15.40
N LEU A 187 -11.16 28.40 15.33
CA LEU A 187 -12.30 27.61 15.79
C LEU A 187 -12.44 26.31 14.99
N MET A 188 -12.28 26.38 13.66
CA MET A 188 -12.28 25.20 12.79
C MET A 188 -11.15 24.23 13.16
N GLY A 189 -9.93 24.74 13.37
CA GLY A 189 -8.79 23.92 13.80
C GLY A 189 -9.05 23.24 15.15
N LEU A 190 -9.60 23.98 16.12
CA LEU A 190 -9.96 23.46 17.43
C LEU A 190 -11.01 22.33 17.33
N CYS A 191 -12.08 22.55 16.57
CA CYS A 191 -13.12 21.53 16.36
C CYS A 191 -12.56 20.28 15.66
N ALA A 192 -11.69 20.44 14.67
CA ALA A 192 -11.06 19.31 13.99
C ALA A 192 -10.20 18.45 14.92
N ILE A 193 -9.50 19.06 15.86
CA ILE A 193 -8.69 18.34 16.85
C ILE A 193 -9.57 17.65 17.87
N LEU A 194 -10.59 18.35 18.39
CA LEU A 194 -11.56 17.75 19.31
C LEU A 194 -12.28 16.56 18.66
N TYR A 195 -12.63 16.67 17.38
CA TYR A 195 -13.17 15.56 16.58
C TYR A 195 -12.19 14.39 16.56
N CYS A 196 -10.95 14.62 16.09
CA CYS A 196 -9.98 13.54 15.90
C CYS A 196 -9.61 12.86 17.23
N VAL A 197 -9.21 13.66 18.22
CA VAL A 197 -8.74 13.14 19.51
C VAL A 197 -9.90 12.57 20.31
N GLY A 198 -11.05 13.24 20.34
CA GLY A 198 -12.23 12.80 21.08
C GLY A 198 -12.77 11.46 20.59
N PHE A 199 -12.99 11.33 19.27
CA PHE A 199 -13.47 10.05 18.72
C PHE A 199 -12.47 8.92 18.89
N GLU A 200 -11.18 9.22 18.84
CA GLU A 200 -10.15 8.22 18.95
C GLU A 200 -9.99 7.68 20.37
N VAL A 201 -10.03 8.55 21.37
CA VAL A 201 -10.01 8.15 22.78
C VAL A 201 -11.31 7.42 23.16
N VAL A 202 -12.46 7.91 22.70
CA VAL A 202 -13.78 7.38 23.11
C VAL A 202 -14.17 6.12 22.32
N LEU A 203 -13.97 6.09 21.00
CA LEU A 203 -14.41 5.00 20.12
C LEU A 203 -13.26 4.08 19.64
N GLY A 204 -12.01 4.45 19.91
CA GLY A 204 -10.85 3.73 19.37
C GLY A 204 -10.70 3.96 17.87
N GLY A 205 -11.02 5.15 17.37
CA GLY A 205 -10.85 5.53 15.96
C GLY A 205 -11.84 6.61 15.53
N THR A 206 -11.50 7.32 14.46
CA THR A 206 -12.40 8.30 13.86
C THR A 206 -13.60 7.60 13.21
N PRO A 207 -14.77 8.27 13.07
CA PRO A 207 -16.00 7.68 12.53
C PRO A 207 -15.82 6.90 11.24
N VAL A 208 -15.07 7.43 10.25
CA VAL A 208 -14.86 6.71 8.99
C VAL A 208 -14.00 5.45 9.19
N LYS A 209 -12.96 5.52 10.03
CA LYS A 209 -12.16 4.33 10.36
C LYS A 209 -13.02 3.24 10.97
N LYS A 210 -13.88 3.59 11.93
CA LYS A 210 -14.80 2.65 12.57
C LYS A 210 -15.79 2.06 11.56
N LEU A 211 -16.33 2.90 10.66
CA LEU A 211 -17.23 2.47 9.59
C LEU A 211 -16.56 1.47 8.65
N MET A 212 -15.28 1.68 8.34
CA MET A 212 -14.47 0.78 7.51
C MET A 212 -13.89 -0.42 8.28
N GLY A 213 -14.29 -0.62 9.54
CA GLY A 213 -13.86 -1.76 10.35
C GLY A 213 -12.45 -1.65 10.92
N TYR A 214 -11.85 -0.45 10.91
CA TYR A 214 -10.56 -0.19 11.53
C TYR A 214 -10.70 0.38 12.93
N GLU A 215 -9.73 0.06 13.77
CA GLU A 215 -9.56 0.62 15.09
C GLU A 215 -8.15 1.15 15.30
N VAL A 216 -8.05 2.04 16.26
CA VAL A 216 -6.84 2.72 16.64
C VAL A 216 -6.62 2.43 18.11
N ARG A 217 -5.51 1.77 18.40
CA ARG A 217 -5.21 1.24 19.72
C ARG A 217 -3.73 1.40 20.05
N ASP A 218 -3.41 1.30 21.33
CA ASP A 218 -2.04 1.23 21.81
C ASP A 218 -1.40 -0.08 21.29
N SER A 219 -0.19 0.02 20.72
CA SER A 219 0.49 -1.11 20.08
C SER A 219 0.96 -2.18 21.06
N THR A 220 1.09 -1.85 22.34
CA THR A 220 1.57 -2.76 23.40
C THR A 220 0.42 -3.41 24.14
N THR A 221 -0.60 -2.64 24.50
CA THR A 221 -1.72 -3.10 25.34
C THR A 221 -2.95 -3.51 24.52
N GLY A 222 -3.09 -3.02 23.29
CA GLY A 222 -4.28 -3.22 22.47
C GLY A 222 -5.50 -2.41 22.95
N GLU A 223 -5.36 -1.59 23.99
CA GLU A 223 -6.43 -0.75 24.51
C GLU A 223 -6.60 0.55 23.68
N LYS A 224 -7.69 1.28 23.92
CA LYS A 224 -7.88 2.61 23.32
C LYS A 224 -6.77 3.56 23.79
N LEU A 225 -6.43 4.52 22.95
CA LEU A 225 -5.40 5.49 23.30
C LEU A 225 -5.83 6.40 24.45
N SER A 226 -4.88 6.74 25.30
CA SER A 226 -5.02 7.89 26.20
C SER A 226 -5.08 9.21 25.41
N TRP A 227 -5.61 10.25 26.05
CA TRP A 227 -5.63 11.62 25.50
C TRP A 227 -4.25 12.10 25.04
N VAL A 228 -3.21 11.82 25.83
CA VAL A 228 -1.84 12.24 25.52
C VAL A 228 -1.29 11.48 24.32
N GLN A 229 -1.53 10.17 24.23
CA GLN A 229 -1.08 9.38 23.07
C GLN A 229 -1.82 9.80 21.80
N SER A 230 -3.13 10.01 21.88
CA SER A 230 -3.93 10.47 20.75
C SER A 230 -3.46 11.83 20.26
N LEU A 231 -3.24 12.80 21.16
CA LEU A 231 -2.74 14.12 20.80
C LEU A 231 -1.31 14.05 20.22
N LYS A 232 -0.41 13.22 20.79
CA LYS A 232 0.91 12.98 20.21
C LYS A 232 0.82 12.43 18.80
N ARG A 233 -0.13 11.56 18.51
CA ARG A 233 -0.33 11.02 17.17
C ARG A 233 -0.91 12.05 16.20
N GLN A 234 -1.81 12.87 16.71
CA GLN A 234 -2.53 13.90 15.97
C GLN A 234 -1.83 15.26 16.02
N TRP A 235 -0.59 15.37 16.50
CA TRP A 235 0.09 16.66 16.71
C TRP A 235 0.16 17.51 15.44
N TRP A 236 0.32 16.84 14.29
CA TRP A 236 0.38 17.48 12.99
C TRP A 236 -0.97 18.08 12.58
N ARG A 237 -2.09 17.53 13.08
CA ARG A 237 -3.40 18.19 13.02
C ARG A 237 -3.54 19.23 14.13
N ALA A 238 -2.95 18.99 15.30
CA ALA A 238 -2.99 19.94 16.42
C ALA A 238 -2.43 21.32 16.06
N ILE A 239 -1.38 21.34 15.24
CA ILE A 239 -0.74 22.58 14.80
C ILE A 239 -1.64 23.44 13.91
N THR A 240 -2.72 22.91 13.31
CA THR A 240 -3.66 23.70 12.50
C THR A 240 -4.47 24.69 13.32
N ILE A 241 -4.44 24.61 14.66
CA ILE A 241 -4.96 25.67 15.54
C ILE A 241 -4.29 27.01 15.25
N VAL A 242 -3.00 27.00 14.87
CA VAL A 242 -2.27 28.23 14.50
C VAL A 242 -2.69 28.63 13.09
N PRO A 243 -3.46 29.72 12.91
CA PRO A 243 -3.99 30.08 11.59
C PRO A 243 -2.85 30.42 10.61
N GLY A 244 -3.00 30.01 9.36
CA GLY A 244 -1.98 30.19 8.32
C GLY A 244 -0.82 29.20 8.46
N LEU A 245 0.19 29.52 9.29
CA LEU A 245 1.44 28.75 9.37
C LEU A 245 1.20 27.29 9.79
N GLY A 246 0.26 27.05 10.70
CA GLY A 246 -0.09 25.71 11.15
C GLY A 246 -0.64 24.81 10.05
N SER A 247 -1.43 25.36 9.13
CA SER A 247 -1.97 24.59 7.99
C SER A 247 -0.87 24.14 7.04
N VAL A 248 0.14 24.99 6.80
CA VAL A 248 1.30 24.66 5.96
C VAL A 248 2.13 23.54 6.60
N VAL A 249 2.44 23.65 7.89
CA VAL A 249 3.20 22.61 8.60
C VAL A 249 2.43 21.29 8.63
N SER A 250 1.12 21.34 8.91
CA SER A 250 0.25 20.16 8.88
C SER A 250 0.25 19.47 7.52
N PHE A 251 0.24 20.23 6.43
CA PHE A 251 0.25 19.66 5.07
C PHE A 251 1.53 18.88 4.77
N PHE A 252 2.71 19.48 5.05
CA PHE A 252 3.98 18.77 4.83
C PHE A 252 4.15 17.58 5.79
N ALA A 253 3.69 17.69 7.04
CA ALA A 253 3.68 16.57 7.97
C ALA A 253 2.78 15.42 7.47
N ALA A 254 1.61 15.74 6.87
CA ALA A 254 0.73 14.73 6.28
C ALA A 254 1.42 13.97 5.14
N ILE A 255 2.13 14.67 4.24
CA ILE A 255 2.91 14.06 3.16
C ILE A 255 4.01 13.17 3.74
N PHE A 256 4.81 13.69 4.68
CA PHE A 256 5.86 12.92 5.35
C PHE A 256 5.31 11.65 6.02
N TYR A 257 4.12 11.74 6.63
CA TYR A 257 3.52 10.57 7.26
C TYR A 257 2.97 9.56 6.27
N ALA A 258 2.41 10.00 5.15
CA ALA A 258 2.01 9.11 4.08
C ALA A 258 3.21 8.31 3.54
N THR A 259 4.37 8.94 3.37
CA THR A 259 5.60 8.26 2.89
C THR A 259 6.28 7.40 3.95
N SER A 260 6.02 7.65 5.25
CA SER A 260 6.56 6.83 6.34
C SER A 260 5.85 5.47 6.52
N ILE A 261 4.62 5.34 5.99
CA ILE A 261 3.82 4.12 6.06
C ILE A 261 4.30 3.19 4.95
N LYS A 262 5.12 2.21 5.34
CA LYS A 262 5.71 1.25 4.41
C LYS A 262 5.57 -0.17 4.92
N GLN A 263 5.63 -1.14 4.01
CA GLN A 263 5.56 -2.56 4.35
C GLN A 263 6.71 -2.97 5.30
N GLU A 264 7.92 -2.45 5.09
CA GLU A 264 9.11 -2.67 5.93
C GLU A 264 8.92 -2.25 7.40
N ASN A 265 8.06 -1.26 7.64
CA ASN A 265 7.75 -0.73 8.97
C ASN A 265 6.47 -1.36 9.56
N GLY A 266 5.97 -2.44 8.94
CA GLY A 266 4.71 -3.07 9.31
C GLY A 266 3.51 -2.12 9.17
N LEU A 267 3.53 -1.23 8.18
CA LEU A 267 2.48 -0.24 7.88
C LEU A 267 2.19 0.76 9.03
N LEU A 268 3.17 0.95 9.92
CA LEU A 268 3.13 1.97 10.97
C LEU A 268 3.74 3.28 10.47
N GLY A 269 2.97 4.36 10.55
CA GLY A 269 3.47 5.70 10.25
C GLY A 269 4.34 6.21 11.38
N ALA A 270 5.24 7.16 11.08
CA ALA A 270 6.12 7.75 12.09
C ALA A 270 5.33 8.44 13.23
N HIS A 271 4.15 9.01 12.92
CA HIS A 271 3.24 9.55 13.93
C HIS A 271 2.61 8.48 14.83
N ASP A 272 2.36 7.27 14.31
CA ASP A 272 1.86 6.16 15.13
C ASP A 272 2.96 5.64 16.05
N LYS A 273 4.18 5.50 15.54
CA LYS A 273 5.36 5.13 16.34
C LYS A 273 5.61 6.13 17.48
N LEU A 274 5.49 7.43 17.21
CA LEU A 274 5.63 8.50 18.22
C LEU A 274 4.63 8.36 19.38
N ALA A 275 3.45 7.82 19.11
CA ALA A 275 2.38 7.66 20.07
C ALA A 275 2.28 6.24 20.68
N ASN A 276 3.15 5.31 20.28
CA ASN A 276 2.99 3.87 20.53
C ASN A 276 1.59 3.38 20.15
N ALA A 277 1.12 3.83 18.99
CA ALA A 277 -0.20 3.53 18.48
C ALA A 277 -0.09 2.67 17.22
N GLU A 278 -1.19 2.00 16.90
CA GLU A 278 -1.36 1.33 15.63
C GLU A 278 -2.79 1.48 15.11
N VAL A 279 -2.95 1.31 13.80
CA VAL A 279 -4.26 1.20 13.16
C VAL A 279 -4.38 -0.20 12.63
N VAL A 280 -5.40 -0.94 13.07
CA VAL A 280 -5.60 -2.34 12.71
C VAL A 280 -7.05 -2.58 12.32
N LYS A 281 -7.30 -3.59 11.51
CA LYS A 281 -8.65 -4.06 11.23
C LYS A 281 -9.17 -4.81 12.44
N LYS A 282 -10.39 -4.49 12.84
CA LYS A 282 -11.08 -5.17 13.94
C LYS A 282 -11.28 -6.63 13.56
N GLN A 283 -10.65 -7.53 14.29
CA GLN A 283 -10.94 -8.96 14.17
C GLN A 283 -12.32 -9.22 14.79
N ARG A 284 -13.18 -9.89 14.02
CA ARG A 284 -14.56 -10.22 14.43
C ARG A 284 -14.59 -11.50 15.24
#